data_AF-A0A401Y915-F1
#
_entry.id   AF-A0A401Y915-F1
#
_cell.length_a   1.000
_cell.length_b   1.000
_cell.length_c   1.000
_cell.angle_alpha   90.00
_cell.angle_beta   90.00
_cell.angle_gamma   90.00
#
_symmetry.space_group_name_H-M   'P 1'
#
loop_
_entity.id
_entity.type
_entity.pdbx_description
1 polymer ?
#
loop_
_entity_poly.entity_id
_entity_poly.type
_entity_poly.pdbx_seq_one_letter_code
_entity_poly.pdbx_strand_id
1 'polypeptide(L)'
;MVAAVFRTVFAQPDPKAVNAAWDQVRDQLTASFPKVGPLMDDAEAELIAFTGFPKAHWREIWSTNPLERVNKEIKRRSRVVGIFPNARP
;
A
#
# COMPACT_ATOMS: atom_id res chain seq x y z
N MET A 1 9.71 3.82 -8.97
CA MET A 1 8.85 3.47 -10.11
C MET A 1 7.64 2.63 -9.70
N VAL A 2 7.80 1.51 -8.97
CA VAL A 2 6.67 0.63 -8.56
C VAL A 2 5.55 1.36 -7.77
N ALA A 3 5.89 2.15 -6.75
CA ALA A 3 4.91 2.90 -5.97
C ALA A 3 4.15 4.00 -6.76
N ALA A 4 4.66 4.42 -7.92
CA ALA A 4 3.93 5.35 -8.79
C ALA A 4 2.86 4.61 -9.60
N VAL A 5 3.16 3.38 -10.04
CA VAL A 5 2.22 2.52 -10.76
C VAL A 5 1.04 2.12 -9.87
N PHE A 6 1.26 1.74 -8.61
CA PHE A 6 0.14 1.46 -7.70
C PHE A 6 -0.76 2.68 -7.44
N ARG A 7 -0.20 3.90 -7.43
CA ARG A 7 -1.02 5.12 -7.30
C ARG A 7 -1.96 5.33 -8.49
N THR A 8 -1.60 4.87 -9.69
CA THR A 8 -2.52 4.98 -10.84
C THR A 8 -3.70 4.04 -10.71
N VAL A 9 -3.55 2.91 -10.01
CA VAL A 9 -4.66 2.00 -9.68
C VAL A 9 -5.59 2.62 -8.63
N PHE A 10 -5.04 3.18 -7.55
CA PHE A 10 -5.86 3.76 -6.47
C PHE A 10 -6.53 5.09 -6.83
N ALA A 11 -6.06 5.76 -7.87
CA ALA A 11 -6.62 7.03 -8.35
C ALA A 11 -7.81 6.87 -9.31
N GLN A 12 -8.23 5.64 -9.61
CA GLN A 12 -9.32 5.39 -10.55
C GLN A 12 -10.68 5.88 -10.01
N PRO A 13 -11.62 6.23 -10.90
CA PRO A 13 -12.85 6.93 -10.50
C PRO A 13 -13.91 6.04 -9.85
N ASP A 14 -13.87 4.73 -10.08
CA ASP A 14 -14.88 3.78 -9.64
C ASP A 14 -14.31 2.36 -9.47
N PRO A 15 -15.03 1.44 -8.79
CA PRO A 15 -14.50 0.11 -8.50
C PRO A 15 -14.16 -0.69 -9.75
N LYS A 16 -14.93 -0.58 -10.84
CA LYS A 16 -14.64 -1.34 -12.07
C LYS A 16 -13.35 -0.85 -12.70
N ALA A 17 -13.13 0.46 -12.73
CA ALA A 17 -11.89 1.05 -13.22
C ALA A 17 -10.68 0.67 -12.34
N VAL A 18 -10.85 0.58 -11.01
CA VAL A 18 -9.80 0.08 -10.10
C VAL A 18 -9.41 -1.36 -10.43
N ASN A 19 -10.39 -2.27 -10.58
CA ASN A 19 -10.14 -3.67 -10.91
C ASN A 19 -9.43 -3.81 -12.27
N ALA A 20 -9.92 -3.13 -13.30
CA ALA A 20 -9.29 -3.17 -14.62
C ALA A 20 -7.84 -2.62 -14.61
N ALA A 21 -7.59 -1.54 -13.85
CA ALA A 21 -6.24 -1.01 -13.69
C ALA A 21 -5.34 -1.96 -12.88
N TRP A 22 -5.88 -2.67 -11.89
CA TRP A 22 -5.18 -3.69 -11.12
C TRP A 22 -4.67 -4.81 -12.03
N ASP A 23 -5.55 -5.39 -12.84
CA ASP A 23 -5.21 -6.45 -13.80
C ASP A 23 -4.13 -6.00 -14.78
N GLN A 24 -4.28 -4.81 -15.36
CA GLN A 24 -3.30 -4.26 -16.31
C GLN A 24 -1.92 -4.08 -15.65
N VAL A 25 -1.87 -3.57 -14.43
CA VAL A 25 -0.63 -3.38 -13.69
C VAL A 25 -0.01 -4.72 -13.30
N ARG A 26 -0.82 -5.70 -12.87
CA ARG A 26 -0.36 -7.05 -12.56
C ARG A 26 0.33 -7.66 -13.78
N ASP A 27 -0.32 -7.63 -14.95
CA ASP A 27 0.21 -8.23 -16.17
C ASP A 27 1.50 -7.53 -16.61
N GLN A 28 1.53 -6.19 -16.58
CA GLN A 28 2.71 -5.41 -16.93
C GLN A 28 3.91 -5.71 -16.01
N LEU A 29 3.68 -5.76 -14.69
CA LEU A 29 4.75 -6.03 -13.73
C LEU A 29 5.21 -7.48 -13.78
N THR A 30 4.29 -8.43 -13.98
CA THR A 30 4.61 -9.87 -14.07
C THR A 30 5.51 -10.18 -15.26
N ALA A 31 5.32 -9.48 -16.38
CA ALA A 31 6.19 -9.63 -17.55
C ALA A 31 7.67 -9.32 -17.27
N SER A 32 7.94 -8.34 -16.39
CA SER A 32 9.31 -7.96 -16.01
C SER A 32 9.79 -8.65 -14.72
N PHE A 33 8.87 -8.98 -13.84
CA PHE A 33 9.12 -9.53 -12.50
C PHE A 33 8.11 -10.65 -12.20
N PRO A 34 8.37 -11.89 -12.64
CA PRO A 34 7.39 -12.98 -12.58
C PRO A 34 6.86 -13.29 -11.17
N LYS A 35 7.64 -12.99 -10.12
CA LYS A 35 7.23 -13.17 -8.72
C LYS A 35 6.17 -12.18 -8.25
N VAL A 36 5.95 -11.08 -8.96
CA VAL A 36 5.00 -10.03 -8.57
C VAL A 36 3.56 -10.48 -8.79
N GLY A 37 3.27 -11.25 -9.84
CA GLY A 37 1.92 -11.75 -10.13
C GLY A 37 1.27 -12.44 -8.93
N PRO A 38 1.87 -13.53 -8.40
CA PRO A 38 1.34 -14.22 -7.22
C PRO A 38 1.17 -13.30 -5.99
N LEU A 39 2.12 -12.39 -5.76
CA LEU A 39 2.03 -11.45 -4.63
C LEU A 39 0.88 -10.44 -4.78
N MET A 40 0.58 -10.04 -6.02
CA MET A 40 -0.57 -9.18 -6.29
C MET A 40 -1.88 -9.96 -6.19
N ASP A 41 -1.95 -11.17 -6.74
CA ASP A 41 -3.15 -12.01 -6.64
C ASP A 41 -3.52 -12.29 -5.17
N ASP A 42 -2.53 -12.59 -4.32
CA ASP A 42 -2.74 -12.82 -2.88
C ASP A 42 -3.23 -11.56 -2.13
N ALA A 43 -2.77 -10.37 -2.57
CA ALA A 43 -3.03 -9.11 -1.88
C ALA A 43 -4.24 -8.33 -2.45
N GLU A 44 -4.81 -8.77 -3.57
CA GLU A 44 -5.83 -8.03 -4.32
C GLU A 44 -7.02 -7.66 -3.43
N ALA A 45 -7.62 -8.66 -2.77
CA ALA A 45 -8.81 -8.47 -1.95
C ALA A 45 -8.60 -7.43 -0.84
N GLU A 46 -7.41 -7.39 -0.24
CA GLU A 46 -7.07 -6.43 0.81
C GLU A 46 -6.81 -5.03 0.23
N LEU A 47 -6.10 -4.95 -0.89
CA LEU A 47 -5.63 -3.68 -1.44
C LEU A 47 -6.70 -2.92 -2.22
N ILE A 48 -7.73 -3.59 -2.75
CA ILE A 48 -8.86 -2.94 -3.44
C ILE A 48 -10.14 -2.84 -2.60
N ALA A 49 -10.15 -3.39 -1.37
CA ALA A 49 -11.30 -3.33 -0.46
C ALA A 49 -11.82 -1.91 -0.20
N PHE A 50 -10.95 -0.90 -0.29
CA PHE A 50 -11.34 0.51 -0.12
C PHE A 50 -12.45 0.95 -1.08
N THR A 51 -12.59 0.28 -2.23
CA THR A 51 -13.62 0.56 -3.23
C THR A 51 -15.05 0.26 -2.75
N GLY A 52 -15.21 -0.52 -1.67
CA GLY A 52 -16.49 -0.76 -1.01
C GLY A 52 -16.98 0.40 -0.13
N PHE A 53 -16.14 1.40 0.14
CA PHE A 53 -16.49 2.57 0.95
C PHE A 53 -16.98 3.74 0.08
N PRO A 54 -17.66 4.74 0.66
CA PRO A 54 -17.96 5.99 -0.04
C PRO A 54 -16.71 6.62 -0.64
N LYS A 55 -16.81 7.11 -1.89
CA LYS A 55 -15.68 7.68 -2.66
C LYS A 55 -14.92 8.78 -1.93
N ALA A 56 -15.61 9.57 -1.11
CA ALA A 56 -15.00 10.63 -0.29
C ALA A 56 -13.91 10.10 0.66
N HIS A 57 -14.00 8.83 1.10
CA HIS A 57 -13.07 8.22 2.05
C HIS A 57 -11.92 7.47 1.39
N TRP A 58 -11.96 7.23 0.08
CA TRP A 58 -10.99 6.38 -0.61
C TRP A 58 -9.55 6.81 -0.34
N ARG A 59 -9.26 8.10 -0.55
CA ARG A 59 -7.92 8.68 -0.37
C ARG A 59 -7.38 8.52 1.05
N GLU A 60 -8.26 8.56 2.05
CA GLU A 60 -7.84 8.38 3.45
C GLU A 60 -7.49 6.92 3.75
N ILE A 61 -8.20 5.97 3.14
CA ILE A 61 -8.03 4.53 3.37
C ILE A 61 -6.76 4.02 2.70
N TRP A 62 -6.52 4.31 1.42
CA TRP A 62 -5.35 3.77 0.70
C TRP A 62 -4.05 4.54 0.96
N SER A 63 -4.10 5.72 1.61
CA SER A 63 -2.90 6.51 1.87
C SER A 63 -2.10 5.95 3.04
N THR A 64 -0.81 5.68 2.80
CA THR A 64 0.16 5.31 3.84
C THR A 64 0.74 6.51 4.59
N ASN A 65 0.40 7.76 4.20
CA ASN A 65 1.00 8.97 4.78
C ASN A 65 0.89 9.06 6.32
N PRO A 66 -0.27 8.75 6.94
CA PRO A 66 -0.37 8.78 8.40
C PRO A 66 0.55 7.76 9.06
N LEU A 67 0.61 6.53 8.52
CA LEU A 67 1.46 5.45 9.02
C LEU A 67 2.94 5.78 8.85
N GLU A 68 3.34 6.29 7.69
CA GLU A 68 4.71 6.73 7.42
C GLU A 68 5.15 7.85 8.35
N ARG A 69 4.26 8.81 8.64
CA ARG A 69 4.53 9.90 9.59
C ARG A 69 4.75 9.37 11.01
N VAL A 70 3.91 8.44 11.47
CA VAL A 70 4.07 7.81 12.79
C VAL A 70 5.37 7.02 12.85
N ASN A 71 5.64 6.18 11.84
CA ASN A 71 6.87 5.40 11.75
C ASN A 71 8.13 6.28 11.73
N LYS A 72 8.08 7.40 11.01
CA LYS A 72 9.17 8.38 10.99
C LYS A 72 9.40 9.00 12.36
N GLU A 73 8.33 9.32 13.09
CA GLU A 73 8.45 9.91 14.42
C GLU A 73 8.98 8.91 15.45
N ILE A 74 8.53 7.66 15.41
CA ILE A 74 9.06 6.57 16.26
C ILE A 74 10.57 6.43 16.02
N LYS A 75 10.98 6.28 14.75
CA LYS A 75 12.40 6.17 14.36
C LYS A 75 13.21 7.39 14.80
N ARG A 76 12.65 8.60 14.72
CA ARG A 76 13.33 9.84 15.13
C ARG A 76 13.59 9.85 16.64
N ARG A 77 12.59 9.49 17.45
CA ARG A 77 12.70 9.49 18.92
C ARG A 77 13.59 8.37 19.43
N SER A 78 13.55 7.21 18.80
CA SER A 78 14.40 6.07 19.17
C SER A 78 15.83 6.20 18.67
N ARG A 79 16.14 7.13 17.74
CA ARG A 79 17.46 7.25 17.10
C ARG A 79 18.62 7.42 18.08
N VAL A 80 18.38 8.05 19.23
CA VAL A 80 19.39 8.28 20.28
C VAL A 80 19.50 7.11 21.27
N VAL A 81 18.60 6.13 21.18
CA VAL A 81 18.58 4.95 22.06
C VAL A 81 19.26 3.81 21.32
N GLY A 82 20.51 3.49 21.71
CA GLY A 82 21.27 2.38 21.12
C GLY A 82 20.75 1.00 21.54
N ILE A 83 20.33 0.86 22.81
CA ILE A 83 19.74 -0.35 23.38
C ILE A 83 18.60 0.10 24.29
N PHE A 84 17.40 -0.45 24.09
CA PHE A 84 16.31 -0.29 25.04
C PHE A 84 16.52 -1.26 26.22
N PRO A 85 16.34 -0.83 27.47
CA PRO A 85 16.29 -1.77 28.59
C PRO A 85 15.17 -2.78 28.32
N ASN A 86 15.45 -4.08 28.53
CA ASN A 86 14.46 -5.14 28.34
C ASN A 86 13.18 -4.84 29.11
N ALA A 87 12.03 -5.18 28.52
CA ALA A 87 10.72 -4.94 29.12
C ALA A 87 10.51 -5.85 30.35
N ARG A 88 11.01 -5.39 31.50
CA ARG A 88 10.99 -6.03 32.84
C ARG A 88 11.73 -7.38 32.92
N PRO A 89 12.18 -7.77 34.13
CA PRO A 89 12.89 -9.04 34.36
C PRO A 89 12.03 -10.27 34.06
#